data_AF-M5J5E0-F1
#
_entry.id   AF-M5J5E0-F1
#
_cell.length_a   1.000
_cell.length_b   1.000
_cell.length_c   1.000
_cell.angle_alpha   90.00
_cell.angle_beta   90.00
_cell.angle_gamma   90.00
#
_symmetry.space_group_name_H-M   'P 1'
#
loop_
_entity.id
_entity.type
_entity.pdbx_description
1 polymer ?
#
loop_
_entity_poly.entity_id
_entity_poly.type
_entity_poly.pdbx_seq_one_letter_code
_entity_poly.pdbx_strand_id
1 'polypeptide(L)'
;MTKAGEGTKKEPVAADSEKKFLRDKYTAKVAHWKYIVSACKLTLKQFGPPQKGDDLQAFKDVNDFYKKATDRLEKARQKLREVTDE
;
A
#
# COMPACT_ATOMS: atom_id res chain seq x y z
N MET A 1 -36.56 19.41 -42.93
CA MET A 1 -36.20 18.03 -42.53
C MET A 1 -35.03 18.10 -41.56
N THR A 2 -35.24 17.59 -40.36
CA THR A 2 -34.30 17.47 -39.25
C THR A 2 -33.23 16.43 -39.56
N LYS A 3 -31.96 16.71 -39.21
CA LYS A 3 -31.09 15.69 -38.59
C LYS A 3 -29.98 16.37 -37.78
N ALA A 4 -30.29 16.61 -36.51
CA ALA A 4 -29.28 16.78 -35.47
C ALA A 4 -28.56 15.42 -35.31
N GLY A 5 -27.34 15.34 -35.80
CA GLY A 5 -26.48 14.17 -35.67
C GLY A 5 -25.92 14.08 -34.25
N GLU A 6 -26.61 13.31 -33.42
CA GLU A 6 -26.08 12.36 -32.44
C GLU A 6 -24.72 12.68 -31.80
N GLY A 7 -24.81 13.38 -30.67
CA GLY A 7 -24.17 13.05 -29.39
C GLY A 7 -22.94 12.15 -29.43
N THR A 8 -21.76 12.75 -29.53
CA THR A 8 -20.54 12.11 -29.02
C THR A 8 -20.41 12.47 -27.54
N LYS A 9 -21.03 11.70 -26.64
CA LYS A 9 -20.61 11.67 -25.23
C LYS A 9 -19.23 11.01 -25.17
N LYS A 10 -18.16 11.77 -25.40
CA LYS A 10 -16.79 11.36 -25.04
C LYS A 10 -16.61 11.60 -23.55
N GLU A 11 -16.91 10.59 -22.73
CA GLU A 11 -16.33 10.40 -21.40
C GLU A 11 -16.47 8.93 -21.05
N PRO A 12 -15.35 8.18 -21.00
CA PRO A 12 -14.76 7.85 -19.70
C PRO A 12 -13.22 7.71 -19.68
N VAL A 13 -12.46 8.31 -20.60
CA VAL A 13 -10.99 8.09 -20.69
C VAL A 13 -10.24 8.56 -19.42
N ALA A 14 -10.73 9.63 -18.77
CA ALA A 14 -10.12 10.16 -17.55
C ALA A 14 -10.32 9.22 -16.33
N ALA A 15 -11.51 8.63 -16.18
CA ALA A 15 -11.85 7.75 -15.06
C ALA A 15 -11.07 6.43 -15.13
N ASP A 16 -10.94 5.83 -16.32
CA ASP A 16 -10.13 4.61 -16.51
C ASP A 16 -8.63 4.87 -16.31
N SER A 17 -8.14 6.04 -16.73
CA SER A 17 -6.75 6.46 -16.49
C SER A 17 -6.47 6.72 -15.01
N GLU A 18 -7.42 7.32 -14.28
CA GLU A 18 -7.30 7.56 -12.84
C GLU A 18 -7.36 6.27 -12.03
N LYS A 19 -8.30 5.37 -12.33
CA LYS A 19 -8.37 4.03 -11.71
C LYS A 19 -7.08 3.24 -11.95
N LYS A 20 -6.54 3.25 -13.17
CA LYS A 20 -5.25 2.61 -13.50
C LYS A 20 -4.11 3.21 -12.67
N PHE A 21 -3.99 4.54 -12.64
CA PHE A 21 -2.94 5.22 -11.86
C PHE A 21 -3.03 4.87 -10.36
N LEU A 22 -4.23 4.88 -9.78
CA LEU A 22 -4.45 4.53 -8.38
C LEU A 22 -4.11 3.06 -8.11
N ARG A 23 -4.52 2.14 -9.00
CA ARG A 23 -4.18 0.71 -8.90
C ARG A 23 -2.67 0.50 -8.92
N ASP A 24 -1.95 1.10 -9.87
CA ASP A 24 -0.50 0.98 -9.99
C ASP A 24 0.21 1.56 -8.75
N LYS A 25 -0.24 2.73 -8.29
CA LYS A 25 0.26 3.39 -7.07
C LYS A 25 0.09 2.51 -5.83
N TYR A 26 -1.09 1.93 -5.61
CA TYR A 26 -1.33 1.10 -4.43
C TYR A 26 -0.69 -0.28 -4.53
N THR A 27 -0.56 -0.84 -5.74
CA THR A 27 0.22 -2.06 -5.98
C THR A 27 1.68 -1.86 -5.59
N ALA A 28 2.29 -0.76 -6.04
CA ALA A 28 3.67 -0.42 -5.66
C ALA A 28 3.80 -0.20 -4.14
N LYS A 29 2.85 0.49 -3.51
CA LYS A 29 2.84 0.67 -2.05
C LYS A 29 2.72 -0.66 -1.30
N VAL A 30 1.86 -1.57 -1.74
CA VAL A 30 1.72 -2.91 -1.14
C VAL A 30 3.04 -3.67 -1.24
N ALA A 31 3.69 -3.66 -2.41
CA ALA A 31 4.99 -4.31 -2.58
C ALA A 31 6.06 -3.71 -1.65
N HIS A 32 6.11 -2.38 -1.56
CA HIS A 32 7.06 -1.66 -0.71
C HIS A 32 6.86 -1.97 0.78
N TRP A 33 5.63 -1.85 1.29
CA TRP A 33 5.36 -2.13 2.70
C TRP A 33 5.52 -3.61 3.04
N LYS A 34 5.20 -4.51 2.11
CA LYS A 34 5.46 -5.95 2.29
C LYS A 34 6.96 -6.23 2.46
N TYR A 35 7.81 -5.60 1.65
CA TYR A 35 9.26 -5.70 1.81
C TYR A 35 9.73 -5.21 3.18
N ILE A 36 9.27 -4.03 3.62
CA ILE A 36 9.63 -3.47 4.94
C ILE A 36 9.18 -4.40 6.08
N VAL A 37 7.93 -4.86 6.06
CA VAL A 37 7.39 -5.79 7.06
C VAL A 37 8.22 -7.07 7.12
N SER A 38 8.60 -7.63 5.97
CA SER A 38 9.47 -8.80 5.88
C SER A 38 10.86 -8.53 6.45
N ALA A 39 11.48 -7.39 6.15
CA ALA A 39 12.78 -7.02 6.68
C ALA A 39 12.75 -6.88 8.21
N CYS A 40 11.79 -6.14 8.76
CA CYS A 40 11.66 -5.99 10.21
C CYS A 40 11.39 -7.33 10.90
N LYS A 41 10.55 -8.19 10.32
CA LYS A 41 10.29 -9.54 10.86
C LYS A 41 11.56 -10.39 10.89
N LEU A 42 12.40 -10.29 9.85
CA LEU A 42 13.68 -11.00 9.80
C LEU A 42 14.63 -10.48 10.88
N THR A 43 14.77 -9.17 11.03
CA THR A 43 15.58 -8.54 12.09
C THR A 43 15.14 -9.00 13.49
N LEU A 44 13.84 -8.90 13.79
CA LEU A 44 13.30 -9.32 15.09
C LEU A 44 13.52 -10.80 15.37
N LYS A 45 13.45 -11.65 14.34
CA LYS A 45 13.73 -13.10 14.46
C LYS A 45 15.20 -13.39 14.66
N GLN A 46 16.10 -12.68 13.97
CA GLN A 46 17.54 -12.93 14.01
C GLN A 46 18.15 -12.54 15.35
N PHE A 47 17.77 -11.39 15.89
CA PHE A 47 18.37 -10.88 17.13
C PHE A 47 17.62 -11.30 18.39
N GLY A 48 16.33 -11.65 18.29
CA GLY A 48 15.49 -11.96 19.45
C GLY A 48 15.32 -10.76 20.39
N PRO A 49 14.48 -10.85 21.44
CA PRO A 49 14.34 -9.78 22.42
C PRO A 49 15.59 -9.76 23.33
N PRO A 50 16.41 -8.71 23.29
CA PRO A 50 17.56 -8.59 24.17
C PRO A 50 17.10 -8.28 25.61
N GLN A 51 17.91 -8.65 26.59
CA GLN A 51 17.47 -8.61 27.99
C GLN A 51 17.57 -7.21 28.62
N LYS A 52 18.57 -6.38 28.25
CA LYS A 52 18.82 -5.01 28.78
C LYS A 52 19.68 -4.18 27.82
N GLY A 53 19.80 -2.89 28.08
CA GLY A 53 20.75 -1.98 27.40
C GLY A 53 20.23 -1.37 26.10
N ASP A 54 21.13 -0.77 25.33
CA ASP A 54 20.81 -0.09 24.06
C ASP A 54 20.16 -1.02 23.03
N ASP A 55 20.53 -2.30 23.04
CA ASP A 55 19.93 -3.33 22.20
C ASP A 55 18.42 -3.50 22.47
N LEU A 56 17.97 -3.33 23.73
CA LEU A 56 16.55 -3.38 24.08
C LEU A 56 15.78 -2.19 23.50
N GLN A 57 16.40 -1.02 23.46
CA GLN A 57 15.76 0.13 22.84
C GLN A 57 15.68 -0.04 21.32
N ALA A 58 16.77 -0.45 20.67
CA ALA A 58 16.79 -0.73 19.24
C ALA A 58 15.78 -1.82 18.85
N PHE A 59 15.65 -2.89 19.65
CA PHE A 59 14.65 -3.93 19.43
C PHE A 59 13.22 -3.39 19.54
N LYS A 60 12.93 -2.56 20.55
CA LYS A 60 11.62 -1.91 20.70
C LYS A 60 11.32 -1.01 19.51
N ASP A 61 12.29 -0.23 19.05
CA ASP A 61 12.14 0.68 17.91
C ASP A 61 11.83 -0.10 16.62
N VAL A 62 12.55 -1.20 16.37
CA VAL A 62 12.28 -2.09 15.23
C VAL A 62 10.90 -2.74 15.35
N ASN A 63 10.50 -3.16 16.55
CA ASN A 63 9.19 -3.77 16.78
C ASN A 63 8.03 -2.78 16.59
N ASP A 64 8.20 -1.54 17.06
CA ASP A 64 7.21 -0.48 16.89
C ASP A 64 7.13 -0.04 15.42
N PHE A 65 8.26 0.02 14.72
CA PHE A 65 8.28 0.24 13.29
C PHE A 65 7.64 -0.91 12.51
N TYR A 66 7.85 -2.16 12.91
CA TYR A 66 7.19 -3.34 12.34
C TYR A 66 5.66 -3.26 12.43
N LYS A 67 5.13 -2.88 13.60
CA LYS A 67 3.69 -2.67 13.80
C LYS A 67 3.15 -1.58 12.87
N LYS A 68 3.80 -0.41 12.87
CA LYS A 68 3.45 0.70 11.96
C LYS A 68 3.49 0.30 10.49
N ALA A 69 4.51 -0.46 10.07
CA ALA A 69 4.64 -0.92 8.69
C ALA A 69 3.54 -1.92 8.31
N THR A 70 3.11 -2.77 9.25
CA THR A 70 1.99 -3.70 9.07
C THR A 70 0.67 -2.94 8.89
N ASP A 71 0.39 -1.94 9.73
CA ASP A 71 -0.80 -1.10 9.58
C ASP A 71 -0.82 -0.37 8.23
N ARG A 72 0.34 0.13 7.79
CA ARG A 72 0.49 0.79 6.47
C ARG A 72 0.28 -0.19 5.32
N LEU A 73 0.75 -1.42 5.44
CA LEU A 73 0.51 -2.48 4.47
C LEU A 73 -0.98 -2.82 4.36
N GLU A 74 -1.67 -2.96 5.49
CA GLU A 74 -3.11 -3.25 5.52
C GLU A 74 -3.92 -2.12 4.90
N LYS A 75 -3.59 -0.86 5.24
CA LYS A 75 -4.21 0.32 4.63
C LYS A 75 -3.98 0.37 3.11
N ALA A 76 -2.77 0.05 2.65
CA ALA A 76 -2.46 0.00 1.21
C ALA A 76 -3.25 -1.12 0.49
N ARG A 77 -3.41 -2.29 1.12
CA ARG A 77 -4.23 -3.39 0.59
C ARG A 77 -5.71 -3.02 0.54
N GLN A 78 -6.23 -2.34 1.55
CA GLN A 78 -7.59 -1.86 1.55
C GLN A 78 -7.82 -0.87 0.40
N LYS A 79 -6.93 0.12 0.23
CA LYS A 79 -7.01 1.06 -0.89
C LYS A 79 -6.87 0.42 -2.26
N LEU A 80 -6.08 -0.65 -2.37
CA LEU A 80 -6.01 -1.42 -3.61
C LEU A 80 -7.34 -2.11 -3.91
N ARG A 81 -7.96 -2.76 -2.91
CA ARG A 81 -9.30 -3.39 -3.06
C ARG A 81 -10.38 -2.40 -3.46
N GLU A 82 -10.44 -1.25 -2.81
CA GLU A 82 -11.39 -0.17 -3.15
C GLU A 82 -11.30 0.26 -4.63
N VAL A 83 -10.13 0.13 -5.27
CA VAL A 83 -9.91 0.54 -6.67
C VAL A 83 -9.99 -0.64 -7.66
N THR A 84 -9.99 -1.89 -7.17
CA THR A 84 -10.11 -3.10 -8.03
C THR A 84 -11.49 -3.73 -8.02
N ASP A 85 -12.26 -3.53 -6.95
CA ASP A 85 -13.59 -4.14 -6.77
C ASP A 85 -14.74 -3.25 -7.33
N GLU A 86 -14.40 -2.11 -7.95
CA GLU A 86 -15.30 -1.21 -8.72
C GLU A 86 -15.08 -1.26 -10.24
#